data_AF-A0A4Q7VPM2-F1
#
_entry.id   AF-A0A4Q7VPM2-F1
#
_cell.length_a   1.000
_cell.length_b   1.000
_cell.length_c   1.000
_cell.angle_alpha   90.00
_cell.angle_beta   90.00
_cell.angle_gamma   90.00
#
_symmetry.space_group_name_H-M   'P 1'
#
loop_
_entity.id
_entity.type
_entity.pdbx_description
1 polymer ?
#
loop_
_entity_poly.entity_id
_entity_poly.type
_entity_poly.pdbx_seq_one_letter_code
_entity_poly.pdbx_strand_id
1 'polypeptide(L)'
;MTELRFHPLRIAEARADTRDALVLGFELPTALRETFLGFRPGQFLTLKATVDGAEQGRNYSICSAPHEGRLQVAIKRVHGGLFSEWAHAHLKAGTSIEVAPPDGRFGVPAPAAPGAARHVLAFAAGSGITPILAIVKHLFASEPGVRVSLVYGNRASSSVMFRDELAGLKDRHLDRFTLLHVLSREPQDIDLLHGRIDRERVLALLRQWLPLADVDAALACGPQPMMEAVRDVLREEGLAPERIRTELFVVAGAPKPRRIDVAQSDEHCEVALVMDGSTRVFSMPRDGSISLLNAALGAGIDVRHSCKSGVCATCRCKLTAGEIDMDAAHALEDYEIARGFRLACQSYPATAAVTVDFDQDQ
;
A
#
# COMPACT_ATOMS: atom_id res chain seq x y z
N MET A 1 2.54 17.71 15.57
CA MET A 1 1.81 16.47 15.98
C MET A 1 2.14 15.43 14.95
N THR A 2 2.85 14.33 15.19
CA THR A 2 3.49 13.73 16.38
C THR A 2 4.38 12.61 15.81
N GLU A 3 5.40 12.13 16.53
CA GLU A 3 6.01 10.81 16.30
C GLU A 3 4.94 9.77 15.88
N LEU A 4 5.31 8.79 15.04
CA LEU A 4 4.43 7.64 14.74
C LEU A 4 4.15 6.89 16.06
N ARG A 5 3.11 7.31 16.76
CA ARG A 5 2.80 6.82 18.09
C ARG A 5 2.16 5.45 17.94
N PHE A 6 2.86 4.42 18.40
CA PHE A 6 2.30 3.09 18.48
C PHE A 6 1.39 2.96 19.71
N HIS A 7 0.29 2.26 19.53
CA HIS A 7 -0.68 1.94 20.57
C HIS A 7 -0.78 0.42 20.70
N PRO A 8 -0.66 -0.15 21.90
CA PRO A 8 -0.90 -1.57 22.10
C PRO A 8 -2.40 -1.84 21.93
N LEU A 9 -2.75 -2.58 20.87
CA LEU A 9 -4.12 -3.03 20.62
C LEU A 9 -4.22 -4.54 20.85
N ARG A 10 -5.27 -4.95 21.56
CA ARG A 10 -5.60 -6.36 21.73
C ARG A 10 -6.32 -6.88 20.50
N ILE A 11 -5.91 -8.04 20.01
CA ILE A 11 -6.57 -8.74 18.90
C ILE A 11 -7.88 -9.34 19.45
N ALA A 12 -9.02 -8.83 18.99
CA ALA A 12 -10.34 -9.33 19.31
C ALA A 12 -10.56 -10.72 18.68
N GLU A 13 -10.16 -10.84 17.42
CA GLU A 13 -10.30 -12.06 16.63
C GLU A 13 -9.10 -12.26 15.70
N ALA A 14 -8.74 -13.51 15.50
CA ALA A 14 -7.75 -13.93 14.53
C ALA A 14 -8.33 -15.15 13.81
N ARG A 15 -8.76 -14.97 12.55
CA ARG A 15 -9.40 -16.04 11.77
C ARG A 15 -8.59 -16.34 10.51
N ALA A 16 -8.47 -17.62 10.18
CA ALA A 16 -8.02 -18.01 8.86
C ALA A 16 -9.10 -17.64 7.83
N ASP A 17 -8.72 -16.98 6.75
CA ASP A 17 -9.59 -16.65 5.62
C ASP A 17 -9.33 -17.59 4.44
N THR A 18 -8.05 -17.91 4.21
CA THR A 18 -7.60 -19.01 3.37
C THR A 18 -6.49 -19.75 4.11
N ARG A 19 -5.97 -20.85 3.54
CA ARG A 19 -4.80 -21.56 4.10
C ARG A 19 -3.62 -20.63 4.40
N ASP A 20 -3.43 -19.61 3.58
CA ASP A 20 -2.28 -18.70 3.63
C ASP A 20 -2.67 -17.27 4.02
N ALA A 21 -3.88 -17.03 4.54
CA ALA A 21 -4.33 -15.70 4.93
C ALA A 21 -4.97 -15.68 6.32
N LEU A 22 -4.49 -14.76 7.15
CA LEU A 22 -4.98 -14.52 8.51
C LEU A 22 -5.63 -13.14 8.55
N VAL A 23 -6.88 -13.05 9.00
CA VAL A 23 -7.58 -11.79 9.23
C VAL A 23 -7.57 -11.50 10.73
N LEU A 24 -7.15 -10.30 11.09
CA LEU A 24 -7.06 -9.81 12.46
C LEU A 24 -8.07 -8.69 12.66
N GLY A 25 -8.90 -8.81 13.69
CA GLY A 25 -9.75 -7.74 14.18
C GLY A 25 -9.24 -7.21 15.51
N PHE A 26 -9.29 -5.90 15.72
CA PHE A 26 -8.76 -5.26 16.92
C PHE A 26 -9.87 -4.79 17.87
N GLU A 27 -9.64 -4.99 19.18
CA GLU A 27 -10.40 -4.32 20.22
C GLU A 27 -9.95 -2.87 20.30
N LEU A 28 -10.88 -1.92 20.16
CA LEU A 28 -10.60 -0.50 20.28
C LEU A 28 -11.14 0.05 21.61
N PRO A 29 -10.25 0.37 22.57
CA PRO A 29 -10.61 1.11 23.76
C PRO A 29 -11.32 2.41 23.38
N THR A 30 -12.29 2.85 24.19
CA THR A 30 -13.07 4.07 23.93
C THR A 30 -12.20 5.28 23.60
N ALA A 31 -11.09 5.45 24.32
CA ALA A 31 -10.14 6.55 24.13
C ALA A 31 -9.39 6.53 22.78
N LEU A 32 -9.32 5.38 22.10
CA LEU A 32 -8.63 5.23 20.82
C LEU A 32 -9.58 5.13 19.63
N ARG A 33 -10.90 5.11 19.87
CA ARG A 33 -11.88 4.98 18.78
C ARG A 33 -11.80 6.12 17.78
N GLU A 34 -11.70 7.37 18.24
CA GLU A 34 -11.59 8.53 17.35
C GLU A 34 -10.33 8.45 16.47
N THR A 35 -9.19 8.07 17.06
CA THR A 35 -7.91 7.91 16.35
C THR A 35 -7.96 6.82 15.28
N PHE A 36 -8.62 5.69 15.54
CA PHE A 36 -8.54 4.51 14.68
C PHE A 36 -9.76 4.27 13.79
N LEU A 37 -10.95 4.79 14.13
CA LEU A 37 -12.18 4.64 13.33
C LEU A 37 -12.41 5.80 12.37
N GLY A 38 -11.66 6.90 12.48
CA GLY A 38 -11.67 8.01 11.50
C GLY A 38 -10.93 7.71 10.19
N PHE A 39 -10.58 6.46 9.91
CA PHE A 39 -9.82 6.07 8.71
C PHE A 39 -10.63 6.25 7.43
N ARG A 40 -9.92 6.49 6.33
CA ARG A 40 -10.48 6.45 4.97
C ARG A 40 -10.26 5.06 4.36
N PRO A 41 -11.20 4.56 3.54
CA PRO A 41 -11.01 3.28 2.86
C PRO A 41 -9.77 3.35 1.96
N GLY A 42 -8.96 2.28 1.99
CA GLY A 42 -7.67 2.20 1.30
C GLY A 42 -6.46 2.58 2.16
N GLN A 43 -6.67 3.12 3.38
CA GLN A 43 -5.59 3.29 4.35
C GLN A 43 -5.10 1.95 4.93
N PHE A 44 -3.91 1.98 5.53
CA PHE A 44 -3.26 0.85 6.17
C PHE A 44 -2.94 1.13 7.64
N LEU A 45 -2.68 0.06 8.39
CA LEU A 45 -2.09 0.12 9.73
C LEU A 45 -0.63 -0.35 9.66
N THR A 46 0.24 0.27 10.47
CA THR A 46 1.58 -0.27 10.73
C THR A 46 1.51 -1.14 11.98
N LEU A 47 1.76 -2.44 11.83
CA LEU A 47 1.87 -3.38 12.94
C LEU A 47 3.35 -3.56 13.27
N LYS A 48 3.71 -3.47 14.54
CA LYS A 48 5.09 -3.63 15.03
C LYS A 48 5.17 -4.75 16.07
N ALA A 49 6.19 -5.59 15.95
CA ALA A 49 6.48 -6.66 16.90
C ALA A 49 7.98 -6.93 16.96
N THR A 50 8.45 -7.53 18.06
CA THR A 50 9.81 -8.08 18.14
C THR A 50 9.80 -9.49 17.58
N VAL A 51 10.55 -9.71 16.49
CA VAL A 51 10.71 -11.02 15.83
C VAL A 51 12.19 -11.36 15.85
N ASP A 52 12.55 -12.52 16.39
CA ASP A 52 13.93 -12.98 16.53
C ASP A 52 14.88 -11.95 17.19
N GLY A 53 14.37 -11.22 18.19
CA GLY A 53 15.14 -10.22 18.94
C GLY A 53 15.27 -8.85 18.26
N ALA A 54 14.68 -8.65 17.08
CA ALA A 54 14.68 -7.37 16.37
C ALA A 54 13.26 -6.82 16.17
N GLU A 55 13.09 -5.51 16.27
CA GLU A 55 11.83 -4.86 15.93
C GLU A 55 11.54 -4.95 14.44
N GLN A 56 10.32 -5.39 14.11
CA GLN A 56 9.82 -5.51 12.75
C GLN A 56 8.49 -4.77 12.66
N GLY A 57 8.43 -3.74 11.79
CA GLY A 57 7.20 -3.05 11.42
C GLY A 57 6.74 -3.46 10.02
N ARG A 58 5.45 -3.73 9.81
CA ARG A 58 4.87 -4.01 8.49
C ARG A 58 3.50 -3.35 8.32
N ASN A 59 3.23 -2.91 7.10
CA ASN A 59 1.97 -2.30 6.72
C ASN A 59 0.97 -3.34 6.24
N TYR A 60 -0.27 -3.19 6.70
CA TYR A 60 -1.39 -3.99 6.23
C TYR A 60 -2.60 -3.09 6.00
N SER A 61 -3.09 -3.06 4.75
CA SER A 61 -4.29 -2.29 4.41
C SER A 61 -5.48 -2.76 5.24
N ILE A 62 -6.26 -1.79 5.69
CA ILE A 62 -7.51 -2.03 6.40
C ILE A 62 -8.49 -2.65 5.42
N CYS A 63 -9.05 -3.81 5.76
CA CYS A 63 -9.97 -4.57 4.91
C CYS A 63 -11.45 -4.46 5.34
N SER A 64 -11.72 -3.71 6.42
CA SER A 64 -13.06 -3.26 6.81
C SER A 64 -13.36 -1.87 6.23
N ALA A 65 -14.64 -1.56 6.03
CA ALA A 65 -15.08 -0.21 5.67
C ALA A 65 -15.39 0.62 6.93
N PRO A 66 -15.22 1.95 6.88
CA PRO A 66 -15.43 2.82 8.05
C PRO A 66 -16.81 2.68 8.72
N HIS A 67 -17.87 2.54 7.91
CA HIS A 67 -19.24 2.42 8.40
C HIS A 67 -19.51 1.10 9.16
N GLU A 68 -18.61 0.11 9.07
CA GLU A 68 -18.75 -1.16 9.80
C GLU A 68 -18.33 -1.03 11.27
N GLY A 69 -17.71 0.09 11.68
CA GLY A 69 -17.32 0.34 13.08
C GLY A 69 -16.28 -0.63 13.64
N ARG A 70 -15.59 -1.37 12.76
CA ARG A 70 -14.57 -2.37 13.09
C ARG A 70 -13.26 -2.08 12.38
N LEU A 71 -12.15 -2.42 13.01
CA LEU A 71 -10.82 -2.29 12.46
C LEU A 71 -10.25 -3.67 12.18
N GLN A 72 -10.06 -4.00 10.90
CA GLN A 72 -9.54 -5.29 10.47
C GLN A 72 -8.43 -5.15 9.43
N VAL A 73 -7.42 -6.01 9.51
CA VAL A 73 -6.38 -6.16 8.48
C VAL A 73 -6.21 -7.64 8.12
N ALA A 74 -5.65 -7.91 6.94
CA ALA A 74 -5.32 -9.27 6.54
C ALA A 74 -3.83 -9.44 6.22
N ILE A 75 -3.25 -10.51 6.75
CA ILE A 75 -1.86 -10.88 6.57
C ILE A 75 -1.81 -12.13 5.71
N LYS A 76 -1.39 -11.97 4.45
CA LYS A 76 -1.08 -13.11 3.59
C LYS A 76 0.33 -13.61 3.89
N ARG A 77 0.48 -14.92 4.06
CA ARG A 77 1.76 -15.57 4.32
C ARG A 77 2.66 -15.44 3.09
N VAL A 78 3.83 -14.85 3.28
CA VAL A 78 4.93 -14.87 2.31
C VAL A 78 5.90 -15.95 2.78
N HIS A 79 6.11 -16.97 1.94
CA HIS A 79 7.03 -18.05 2.28
C HIS A 79 8.47 -17.54 2.40
N GLY A 80 9.15 -17.88 3.50
CA GLY A 80 10.45 -17.32 3.87
C GLY A 80 10.38 -15.86 4.37
N GLY A 81 9.18 -15.32 4.57
CA GLY A 81 8.97 -13.97 5.06
C GLY A 81 8.95 -13.89 6.58
N LEU A 82 9.92 -13.17 7.16
CA LEU A 82 10.11 -13.02 8.61
C LEU A 82 8.82 -12.68 9.37
N PHE A 83 8.21 -11.53 9.08
CA PHE A 83 7.04 -11.07 9.83
C PHE A 83 5.77 -11.88 9.50
N SER A 84 5.52 -12.19 8.22
CA SER A 84 4.27 -12.85 7.84
C SER A 84 4.18 -14.30 8.34
N GLU A 85 5.30 -15.02 8.40
CA GLU A 85 5.32 -16.36 8.99
C GLU A 85 5.21 -16.29 10.52
N TRP A 86 5.94 -15.37 11.16
CA TRP A 86 5.81 -15.12 12.60
C TRP A 86 4.36 -14.76 12.98
N ALA A 87 3.73 -13.87 12.23
CA ALA A 87 2.37 -13.40 12.49
C ALA A 87 1.37 -14.56 12.47
N HIS A 88 1.48 -15.45 11.48
CA HIS A 88 0.65 -16.64 11.37
C HIS A 88 0.85 -17.65 12.51
N ALA A 89 2.06 -17.71 13.09
CA ALA A 89 2.37 -18.61 14.19
C ALA A 89 1.99 -18.04 15.56
N HIS A 90 2.02 -16.71 15.74
CA HIS A 90 1.94 -16.09 17.08
C HIS A 90 0.73 -15.20 17.30
N LEU A 91 0.11 -14.63 16.25
CA LEU A 91 -1.04 -13.74 16.40
C LEU A 91 -2.33 -14.55 16.50
N LYS A 92 -2.99 -14.44 17.64
CA LYS A 92 -4.26 -15.08 17.98
C LYS A 92 -5.12 -14.10 18.77
N ALA A 93 -6.41 -14.40 18.91
CA ALA A 93 -7.29 -13.64 19.78
C ALA A 93 -6.70 -13.54 21.19
N GLY A 94 -6.75 -12.34 21.78
CA GLY A 94 -6.15 -12.02 23.07
C GLY A 94 -4.71 -11.53 23.02
N THR A 95 -3.97 -11.74 21.92
CA THR A 95 -2.61 -11.20 21.79
C THR A 95 -2.65 -9.67 21.69
N SER A 96 -1.72 -8.98 22.35
CA SER A 96 -1.50 -7.54 22.19
C SER A 96 -0.39 -7.29 21.18
N ILE A 97 -0.56 -6.30 20.30
CA ILE A 97 0.44 -5.89 19.31
C ILE A 97 0.46 -4.36 19.21
N GLU A 98 1.65 -3.81 18.94
CA GLU A 98 1.84 -2.38 18.73
C GLU A 98 1.28 -1.99 17.34
N VAL A 99 0.36 -1.03 17.31
CA VAL A 99 -0.29 -0.57 16.09
C VAL A 99 -0.23 0.95 16.00
N ALA A 100 0.27 1.48 14.89
CA ALA A 100 0.19 2.91 14.61
C ALA A 100 -1.18 3.29 14.03
N PRO A 101 -1.64 4.55 14.21
CA PRO A 101 -2.86 5.07 13.60
C PRO A 101 -2.91 4.84 12.08
N PRO A 102 -4.11 4.81 11.49
CA PRO A 102 -4.30 4.67 10.05
C PRO A 102 -3.52 5.72 9.25
N ASP A 103 -2.77 5.26 8.25
CA ASP A 103 -2.00 6.10 7.32
C ASP A 103 -2.23 5.64 5.87
N GLY A 104 -1.80 6.43 4.91
CA GLY A 104 -1.92 6.15 3.49
C GLY A 104 -2.96 7.01 2.79
N ARG A 105 -2.86 7.00 1.45
CA ARG A 105 -3.63 7.84 0.54
C ARG A 105 -4.26 7.09 -0.62
N PHE A 106 -4.09 5.77 -0.66
CA PHE A 106 -4.72 4.95 -1.69
C PHE A 106 -6.24 4.98 -1.51
N GLY A 107 -6.97 5.12 -2.60
CA GLY A 107 -8.39 5.38 -2.59
C GLY A 107 -8.88 5.84 -3.95
N VAL A 108 -10.19 5.96 -4.09
CA VAL A 108 -10.81 6.49 -5.32
C VAL A 108 -10.75 8.02 -5.29
N PRO A 109 -10.42 8.68 -6.40
CA PRO A 109 -10.62 10.12 -6.53
C PRO A 109 -12.05 10.54 -6.17
N ALA A 110 -12.20 11.79 -5.72
CA ALA A 110 -13.52 12.35 -5.45
C ALA A 110 -14.40 12.33 -6.71
N PRO A 111 -15.72 12.12 -6.58
CA PRO A 111 -16.62 12.20 -7.73
C PRO A 111 -16.63 13.62 -8.32
N ALA A 112 -16.99 13.73 -9.60
CA ALA A 112 -17.06 15.02 -10.29
C ALA A 112 -18.08 15.99 -9.65
N ALA A 113 -19.16 15.44 -9.08
CA ALA A 113 -20.14 16.17 -8.29
C ALA A 113 -20.72 15.27 -7.18
N PRO A 114 -21.20 15.85 -6.06
CA PRO A 114 -21.92 15.10 -5.04
C PRO A 114 -23.10 14.33 -5.62
N GLY A 115 -23.16 13.02 -5.38
CA GLY A 115 -24.25 12.15 -5.86
C GLY A 115 -24.18 11.77 -7.34
N ALA A 116 -23.13 12.16 -8.07
CA ALA A 116 -22.94 11.73 -9.45
C ALA A 116 -22.80 10.19 -9.51
N ALA A 117 -23.60 9.55 -10.35
CA ALA A 117 -23.39 8.14 -10.69
C ALA A 117 -22.04 8.01 -11.37
N ARG A 118 -21.29 6.97 -11.00
CA ARG A 118 -19.96 6.71 -11.54
C ARG A 118 -19.63 5.24 -11.60
N HIS A 119 -18.70 4.87 -12.45
CA HIS A 119 -18.17 3.52 -12.56
C HIS A 119 -16.72 3.47 -12.10
N VAL A 120 -16.45 2.64 -11.09
CA VAL A 120 -15.09 2.36 -10.61
C VAL A 120 -14.64 0.99 -11.12
N LEU A 121 -13.54 0.97 -11.85
CA LEU A 121 -12.88 -0.24 -12.32
C LEU A 121 -11.73 -0.60 -11.38
N ALA A 122 -11.73 -1.80 -10.81
CA ALA A 122 -10.71 -2.25 -9.87
C ALA A 122 -10.02 -3.51 -10.37
N PHE A 123 -8.70 -3.54 -10.27
CA PHE A 123 -7.86 -4.71 -10.50
C PHE A 123 -7.16 -5.09 -9.20
N ALA A 124 -7.38 -6.31 -8.73
CA ALA A 124 -6.71 -6.83 -7.56
C ALA A 124 -5.98 -8.13 -7.90
N ALA A 125 -4.92 -8.46 -7.18
CA ALA A 125 -4.38 -9.81 -7.17
C ALA A 125 -3.85 -10.24 -5.81
N GLY A 126 -4.18 -11.47 -5.42
CA GLY A 126 -3.81 -12.02 -4.12
C GLY A 126 -4.27 -11.13 -2.97
N SER A 127 -3.34 -10.71 -2.10
CA SER A 127 -3.63 -9.85 -0.95
C SER A 127 -3.96 -8.40 -1.32
N GLY A 128 -3.71 -7.96 -2.55
CA GLY A 128 -4.10 -6.62 -3.02
C GLY A 128 -5.61 -6.37 -3.00
N ILE A 129 -6.41 -7.40 -2.72
CA ILE A 129 -7.84 -7.25 -2.46
C ILE A 129 -8.15 -6.47 -1.17
N THR A 130 -7.25 -6.40 -0.19
CA THR A 130 -7.57 -5.82 1.12
C THR A 130 -8.01 -4.35 1.07
N PRO A 131 -7.27 -3.40 0.44
CA PRO A 131 -7.73 -2.03 0.34
C PRO A 131 -8.92 -1.91 -0.62
N ILE A 132 -8.92 -2.69 -1.71
CA ILE A 132 -9.99 -2.68 -2.71
C ILE A 132 -11.32 -3.11 -2.09
N LEU A 133 -11.32 -4.13 -1.23
CA LEU A 133 -12.53 -4.59 -0.55
C LEU A 133 -13.10 -3.50 0.38
N ALA A 134 -12.25 -2.85 1.17
CA ALA A 134 -12.67 -1.74 2.03
C ALA A 134 -13.26 -0.57 1.23
N ILE A 135 -12.63 -0.25 0.09
CA ILE A 135 -13.11 0.77 -0.85
C ILE A 135 -14.46 0.37 -1.44
N VAL A 136 -14.59 -0.83 -2.01
CA VAL A 136 -15.83 -1.30 -2.66
C VAL A 136 -17.00 -1.31 -1.67
N LYS A 137 -16.80 -1.84 -0.46
CA LYS A 137 -17.79 -1.78 0.61
C LYS A 137 -18.20 -0.34 0.93
N HIS A 138 -17.22 0.55 1.07
CA HIS A 138 -17.49 1.96 1.38
C HIS A 138 -18.32 2.62 0.26
N LEU A 139 -17.91 2.45 -1.01
CA LEU A 139 -18.63 3.00 -2.16
C LEU A 139 -20.08 2.54 -2.19
N PHE A 140 -20.36 1.26 -2.01
CA PHE A 140 -21.76 0.77 -2.03
C PHE A 140 -22.60 1.34 -0.87
N ALA A 141 -21.99 1.66 0.27
CA ALA A 141 -22.68 2.26 1.40
C ALA A 141 -22.87 3.78 1.27
N SER A 142 -21.92 4.49 0.66
CA SER A 142 -21.93 5.95 0.58
C SER A 142 -22.45 6.53 -0.75
N GLU A 143 -22.45 5.73 -1.82
CA GLU A 143 -22.80 6.18 -3.18
C GLU A 143 -23.87 5.26 -3.80
N PRO A 144 -25.17 5.55 -3.63
CA PRO A 144 -26.26 4.69 -4.12
C PRO A 144 -26.24 4.41 -5.63
N GLY A 145 -25.67 5.31 -6.44
CA GLY A 145 -25.57 5.19 -7.90
C GLY A 145 -24.25 4.61 -8.40
N VAL A 146 -23.31 4.22 -7.53
CA VAL A 146 -22.01 3.70 -7.96
C VAL A 146 -22.16 2.33 -8.62
N ARG A 147 -21.42 2.12 -9.69
CA ARG A 147 -21.13 0.80 -10.27
C ARG A 147 -19.67 0.46 -10.00
N VAL A 148 -19.39 -0.81 -9.75
CA VAL A 148 -18.04 -1.32 -9.54
C VAL A 148 -17.83 -2.54 -10.42
N SER A 149 -16.72 -2.57 -11.15
CA SER A 149 -16.23 -3.79 -11.80
C SER A 149 -14.89 -4.17 -11.19
N LEU A 150 -14.80 -5.37 -10.64
CA LEU A 150 -13.59 -5.92 -10.02
C LEU A 150 -13.08 -7.11 -10.82
N VAL A 151 -11.86 -6.98 -11.35
CA VAL A 151 -11.07 -8.09 -11.90
C VAL A 151 -10.11 -8.58 -10.83
N TYR A 152 -10.29 -9.80 -10.34
CA TYR A 152 -9.52 -10.34 -9.21
C TYR A 152 -8.70 -11.58 -9.58
N GLY A 153 -7.40 -11.38 -9.68
CA GLY A 153 -6.41 -12.39 -10.06
C GLY A 153 -5.93 -13.26 -8.90
N ASN A 154 -6.03 -14.59 -9.01
CA ASN A 154 -5.56 -15.54 -8.01
C ASN A 154 -4.89 -16.78 -8.64
N ARG A 155 -4.32 -17.65 -7.80
CA ARG A 155 -3.75 -18.92 -8.28
C ARG A 155 -4.86 -19.91 -8.58
N ALA A 156 -5.74 -20.12 -7.61
CA ALA A 156 -6.89 -21.00 -7.67
C ALA A 156 -8.02 -20.43 -6.81
N SER A 157 -9.23 -20.94 -6.96
CA SER A 157 -10.41 -20.60 -6.18
C SER A 157 -10.17 -20.71 -4.67
N SER A 158 -9.39 -21.70 -4.23
CA SER A 158 -9.01 -21.90 -2.82
C SER A 158 -8.11 -20.81 -2.22
N SER A 159 -7.51 -19.97 -3.08
CA SER A 159 -6.59 -18.90 -2.68
C SER A 159 -7.21 -17.50 -2.76
N VAL A 160 -8.49 -17.43 -3.15
CA VAL A 160 -9.27 -16.19 -3.23
C VAL A 160 -9.58 -15.74 -1.81
N MET A 161 -8.92 -14.67 -1.36
CA MET A 161 -9.21 -14.07 -0.06
C MET A 161 -10.57 -13.36 -0.10
N PHE A 162 -11.29 -13.40 1.02
CA PHE A 162 -12.62 -12.79 1.18
C PHE A 162 -13.66 -13.27 0.18
N ARG A 163 -13.54 -14.52 -0.30
CA ARG A 163 -14.44 -15.09 -1.33
C ARG A 163 -15.91 -14.94 -0.97
N ASP A 164 -16.29 -15.31 0.24
CA ASP A 164 -17.70 -15.31 0.66
C ASP A 164 -18.24 -13.89 0.87
N GLU A 165 -17.37 -12.97 1.30
CA GLU A 165 -17.72 -11.56 1.44
C GLU A 165 -17.90 -10.88 0.08
N LEU A 166 -17.05 -11.19 -0.89
CA LEU A 166 -17.20 -10.75 -2.28
C LEU A 166 -18.45 -11.33 -2.94
N ALA A 167 -18.76 -12.61 -2.71
CA ALA A 167 -19.99 -13.24 -3.17
C ALA A 167 -21.22 -12.54 -2.57
N GLY A 168 -21.22 -12.30 -1.25
CA GLY A 168 -22.29 -11.56 -0.59
C GLY A 168 -22.46 -10.12 -1.08
N LEU A 169 -21.37 -9.43 -1.44
CA LEU A 169 -21.45 -8.13 -2.11
C LEU A 169 -22.10 -8.22 -3.49
N LYS A 170 -21.76 -9.26 -4.26
CA LYS A 170 -22.34 -9.51 -5.59
C LYS A 170 -23.83 -9.79 -5.49
N ASP A 171 -24.25 -10.63 -4.55
CA ASP A 171 -25.66 -10.98 -4.36
C ASP A 171 -26.51 -9.77 -3.94
N ARG A 172 -25.96 -8.83 -3.17
CA ARG A 172 -26.65 -7.60 -2.76
C ARG A 172 -26.71 -6.52 -3.85
N HIS A 173 -25.79 -6.55 -4.81
CA HIS A 173 -25.60 -5.49 -5.81
C HIS A 173 -25.50 -6.06 -7.22
N LEU A 174 -26.36 -7.02 -7.57
CA LEU A 174 -26.30 -7.77 -8.85
C LEU A 174 -26.30 -6.87 -10.09
N ASP A 175 -26.98 -5.73 -10.02
CA ASP A 175 -27.10 -4.73 -11.09
C ASP A 175 -25.91 -3.75 -11.17
N ARG A 176 -25.08 -3.67 -10.12
CA ARG A 176 -24.03 -2.65 -9.98
C ARG A 176 -22.65 -3.21 -9.62
N PHE A 177 -22.51 -4.49 -9.29
CA PHE A 177 -21.24 -5.13 -9.00
C PHE A 177 -20.91 -6.25 -9.98
N THR A 178 -19.92 -5.99 -10.83
CA THR A 178 -19.31 -7.02 -11.68
C THR A 178 -18.07 -7.56 -10.99
N LEU A 179 -18.02 -8.88 -10.78
CA LEU A 179 -16.85 -9.57 -10.23
C LEU A 179 -16.38 -10.64 -11.23
N LEU A 180 -15.15 -10.49 -11.70
CA LEU A 180 -14.48 -11.40 -12.63
C LEU A 180 -13.25 -12.00 -11.95
N HIS A 181 -13.22 -13.32 -11.82
CA HIS A 181 -12.05 -14.02 -11.29
C HIS A 181 -11.13 -14.45 -12.42
N VAL A 182 -9.84 -14.13 -12.29
CA VAL A 182 -8.80 -14.59 -13.22
C VAL A 182 -7.89 -15.57 -12.48
N LEU A 183 -7.89 -16.84 -12.88
CA LEU A 183 -7.19 -17.91 -12.16
C LEU A 183 -6.02 -18.48 -12.99
N SER A 184 -4.81 -18.47 -12.41
CA SER A 184 -3.57 -18.83 -13.13
C SER A 184 -3.17 -20.30 -13.03
N ARG A 185 -3.79 -21.08 -12.14
CA ARG A 185 -3.47 -22.49 -11.86
C ARG A 185 -4.72 -23.37 -11.71
N GLU A 186 -5.87 -22.87 -12.14
CA GLU A 186 -7.13 -23.59 -12.15
C GLU A 186 -7.75 -23.43 -13.53
N PRO A 187 -8.06 -24.53 -14.25
CA PRO A 187 -8.71 -24.45 -15.55
C PRO A 187 -9.99 -23.63 -15.49
N GLN A 188 -10.26 -22.85 -16.54
CA GLN A 188 -11.49 -22.10 -16.70
C GLN A 188 -12.09 -22.41 -18.06
N ASP A 189 -13.42 -22.38 -18.16
CA ASP A 189 -14.12 -22.59 -19.43
C ASP A 189 -13.93 -21.41 -20.40
N ILE A 190 -13.55 -20.24 -19.86
CA ILE A 190 -13.30 -19.03 -20.64
C ILE A 190 -11.82 -18.68 -20.54
N ASP A 191 -11.12 -18.70 -21.67
CA ASP A 191 -9.68 -18.39 -21.77
C ASP A 191 -9.33 -17.01 -21.20
N LEU A 192 -10.24 -16.03 -21.34
CA LEU A 192 -10.07 -14.69 -20.79
C LEU A 192 -9.93 -14.67 -19.26
N LEU A 193 -10.51 -15.67 -18.59
CA LEU A 193 -10.47 -15.83 -17.14
C LEU A 193 -9.36 -16.79 -16.68
N HIS A 194 -8.66 -17.46 -17.59
CA HIS A 194 -7.52 -18.32 -17.26
C HIS A 194 -6.19 -17.58 -17.45
N GLY A 195 -5.28 -17.66 -16.49
CA GLY A 195 -3.94 -17.06 -16.56
C GLY A 195 -3.67 -15.97 -15.53
N ARG A 196 -2.75 -15.05 -15.85
CA ARG A 196 -2.43 -13.89 -15.00
C ARG A 196 -3.06 -12.63 -15.60
N ILE A 197 -3.32 -11.62 -14.78
CA ILE A 197 -3.70 -10.31 -15.29
C ILE A 197 -2.43 -9.68 -15.88
N ASP A 198 -2.32 -9.72 -17.20
CA ASP A 198 -1.25 -9.15 -18.02
C ASP A 198 -1.84 -8.17 -19.04
N ARG A 199 -0.98 -7.54 -19.83
CA ARG A 199 -1.37 -6.53 -20.82
C ARG A 199 -2.45 -7.05 -21.79
N GLU A 200 -2.23 -8.23 -22.37
CA GLU A 200 -3.14 -8.83 -23.35
C GLU A 200 -4.53 -9.06 -22.75
N ARG A 201 -4.56 -9.60 -21.53
CA ARG A 201 -5.82 -9.91 -20.83
C ARG A 201 -6.56 -8.66 -20.38
N VAL A 202 -5.85 -7.63 -19.91
CA VAL A 202 -6.48 -6.33 -19.59
C VAL A 202 -7.15 -5.78 -20.86
N LEU A 203 -6.43 -5.74 -21.99
CA LEU A 203 -6.96 -5.24 -23.24
C LEU A 203 -8.19 -6.04 -23.72
N ALA A 204 -8.13 -7.36 -23.64
CA ALA A 204 -9.25 -8.22 -24.03
C ALA A 204 -10.48 -8.02 -23.12
N LEU A 205 -10.28 -7.87 -21.81
CA LEU A 205 -11.36 -7.57 -20.85
C LEU A 205 -12.01 -6.22 -21.16
N LEU A 206 -11.22 -5.18 -21.43
CA LEU A 206 -11.73 -3.84 -21.74
C LEU A 206 -12.56 -3.83 -23.03
N ARG A 207 -12.10 -4.55 -24.06
CA ARG A 207 -12.80 -4.60 -25.36
C ARG A 207 -14.08 -5.41 -25.33
N GLN A 208 -14.12 -6.48 -24.54
CA GLN A 208 -15.24 -7.42 -24.59
C GLN A 208 -16.29 -7.12 -23.52
N TRP A 209 -15.89 -6.83 -22.29
CA TRP A 209 -16.80 -6.84 -21.13
C TRP A 209 -16.76 -5.57 -20.28
N LEU A 210 -15.66 -4.81 -20.30
CA LEU A 210 -15.43 -3.66 -19.42
C LEU A 210 -15.05 -2.41 -20.23
N PRO A 211 -15.92 -1.90 -21.10
CA PRO A 211 -15.61 -0.75 -21.94
C PRO A 211 -15.26 0.48 -21.10
N LEU A 212 -14.14 1.14 -21.42
CA LEU A 212 -13.66 2.30 -20.66
C LEU A 212 -14.51 3.56 -20.79
N ALA A 213 -15.41 3.63 -21.77
CA ALA A 213 -16.20 4.82 -22.07
C ALA A 213 -16.96 5.35 -20.85
N ASP A 214 -17.39 4.46 -19.96
CA ASP A 214 -18.15 4.80 -18.75
C ASP A 214 -17.30 4.83 -17.47
N VAL A 215 -15.98 4.58 -17.54
CA VAL A 215 -15.11 4.44 -16.36
C VAL A 215 -14.61 5.79 -15.86
N ASP A 216 -14.99 6.15 -14.63
CA ASP A 216 -14.62 7.41 -13.99
C ASP A 216 -13.32 7.32 -13.21
N ALA A 217 -13.02 6.15 -12.65
CA ALA A 217 -11.80 5.91 -11.90
C ALA A 217 -11.37 4.45 -11.99
N ALA A 218 -10.06 4.22 -11.97
CA ALA A 218 -9.46 2.91 -11.93
C ALA A 218 -8.52 2.74 -10.74
N LEU A 219 -8.57 1.57 -10.10
CA LEU A 219 -7.69 1.17 -9.01
C LEU A 219 -6.93 -0.09 -9.39
N ALA A 220 -5.65 -0.19 -9.05
CA ALA A 220 -4.91 -1.45 -9.15
C ALA A 220 -4.07 -1.72 -7.90
N CYS A 221 -4.20 -2.91 -7.32
CA CYS A 221 -3.37 -3.34 -6.19
C CYS A 221 -3.00 -4.82 -6.30
N GLY A 222 -1.71 -5.12 -6.30
CA GLY A 222 -1.21 -6.48 -6.46
C GLY A 222 0.28 -6.53 -6.82
N PRO A 223 0.74 -7.61 -7.48
CA PRO A 223 2.12 -7.70 -7.97
C PRO A 223 2.45 -6.57 -8.94
N GLN A 224 3.66 -6.02 -8.84
CA GLN A 224 4.13 -4.90 -9.67
C GLN A 224 3.89 -5.09 -11.18
N PRO A 225 4.25 -6.23 -11.81
CA PRO A 225 4.05 -6.40 -13.26
C PRO A 225 2.57 -6.32 -13.68
N MET A 226 1.65 -6.75 -12.81
CA MET A 226 0.22 -6.62 -13.08
C MET A 226 -0.20 -5.15 -13.04
N MET A 227 0.22 -4.40 -12.02
CA MET A 227 -0.19 -3.02 -11.87
C MET A 227 0.38 -2.12 -12.96
N GLU A 228 1.62 -2.35 -13.37
CA GLU A 228 2.23 -1.66 -14.51
C GLU A 228 1.46 -1.97 -15.79
N ALA A 229 1.18 -3.24 -16.08
CA ALA A 229 0.38 -3.64 -17.24
C ALA A 229 -1.01 -3.00 -17.25
N VAL A 230 -1.72 -3.00 -16.11
CA VAL A 230 -3.03 -2.36 -15.96
C VAL A 230 -2.93 -0.84 -16.20
N ARG A 231 -2.01 -0.16 -15.51
CA ARG A 231 -1.82 1.29 -15.64
C ARG A 231 -1.52 1.68 -17.08
N ASP A 232 -0.60 0.97 -17.72
CA ASP A 232 -0.13 1.33 -19.06
C ASP A 232 -1.24 1.10 -20.11
N VAL A 233 -1.96 -0.02 -20.05
CA VAL A 233 -3.10 -0.27 -20.95
C VAL A 233 -4.22 0.75 -20.74
N LEU A 234 -4.58 1.07 -19.50
CA LEU A 234 -5.64 2.04 -19.22
C LEU A 234 -5.29 3.44 -19.78
N ARG A 235 -4.02 3.85 -19.65
CA ARG A 235 -3.55 5.13 -20.23
C ARG A 235 -3.59 5.13 -21.75
N GLU A 236 -3.13 4.06 -22.38
CA GLU A 236 -3.14 3.92 -23.84
C GLU A 236 -4.56 3.87 -24.42
N GLU A 237 -5.49 3.25 -23.72
CA GLU A 237 -6.92 3.19 -24.09
C GLU A 237 -7.68 4.47 -23.68
N GLY A 238 -6.97 5.50 -23.20
CA GLY A 238 -7.48 6.87 -23.07
C GLY A 238 -7.95 7.30 -21.68
N LEU A 239 -7.77 6.49 -20.63
CA LEU A 239 -8.11 6.90 -19.27
C LEU A 239 -7.04 7.86 -18.72
N ALA A 240 -7.47 9.05 -18.28
CA ALA A 240 -6.56 10.07 -17.77
C ALA A 240 -5.71 9.57 -16.58
N PRO A 241 -4.40 9.88 -16.50
CA PRO A 241 -3.52 9.40 -15.44
C PRO A 241 -4.02 9.68 -14.02
N GLU A 242 -4.67 10.81 -13.79
CA GLU A 242 -5.16 11.25 -12.48
C GLU A 242 -6.34 10.40 -11.98
N ARG A 243 -7.01 9.69 -12.91
CA ARG A 243 -8.12 8.76 -12.63
C ARG A 243 -7.61 7.35 -12.31
N ILE A 244 -6.32 7.06 -12.48
CA ILE A 244 -5.72 5.75 -12.26
C ILE A 244 -4.91 5.79 -10.96
N ARG A 245 -5.27 4.97 -9.97
CA ARG A 245 -4.52 4.85 -8.72
C ARG A 245 -3.96 3.45 -8.56
N THR A 246 -2.70 3.36 -8.15
CA THR A 246 -2.02 2.08 -7.90
C THR A 246 -1.43 2.04 -6.49
N GLU A 247 -1.45 0.87 -5.84
CA GLU A 247 -0.78 0.66 -4.55
C GLU A 247 0.05 -0.62 -4.54
N LEU A 248 1.35 -0.49 -4.24
CA LEU A 248 2.33 -1.58 -4.24
C LEU A 248 2.61 -2.06 -2.81
N PHE A 249 2.49 -3.37 -2.58
CA PHE A 249 2.77 -3.96 -1.25
C PHE A 249 4.19 -4.54 -1.14
N VAL A 250 4.68 -5.15 -2.21
CA VAL A 250 5.95 -5.85 -2.21
C VAL A 250 6.63 -5.63 -3.56
N VAL A 251 7.81 -5.00 -3.53
CA VAL A 251 8.73 -5.02 -4.67
C VAL A 251 9.38 -6.40 -4.68
N ALA A 252 9.10 -7.21 -5.70
CA ALA A 252 9.78 -8.49 -5.86
C ALA A 252 11.27 -8.22 -6.12
N GLY A 253 12.14 -8.70 -5.22
CA GLY A 253 13.56 -8.41 -5.31
C GLY A 253 13.89 -6.95 -5.03
N ALA A 254 13.27 -6.36 -3.99
CA ALA A 254 13.68 -5.08 -3.41
C ALA A 254 15.22 -4.97 -3.53
N PRO A 255 15.75 -3.91 -4.17
CA PRO A 255 17.15 -3.85 -4.49
C PRO A 255 17.89 -4.17 -3.19
N LYS A 256 18.73 -5.22 -3.23
CA LYS A 256 19.82 -5.27 -2.26
C LYS A 256 20.44 -3.88 -2.37
N PRO A 257 20.65 -3.15 -1.26
CA PRO A 257 21.31 -1.84 -1.32
C PRO A 257 22.45 -2.00 -2.29
N ARG A 258 22.49 -1.17 -3.34
CA ARG A 258 23.51 -1.28 -4.38
C ARG A 258 24.84 -1.33 -3.63
N ARG A 259 25.43 -2.52 -3.54
CA ARG A 259 26.86 -2.64 -3.30
C ARG A 259 27.45 -2.18 -4.61
N ILE A 260 27.59 -0.86 -4.72
CA ILE A 260 28.63 -0.31 -5.57
C ILE A 260 29.90 -0.99 -5.05
N ASP A 261 30.64 -1.66 -5.93
CA ASP A 261 31.96 -2.17 -5.59
C ASP A 261 32.75 -0.99 -5.02
N VAL A 262 32.97 -1.05 -3.70
CA VAL A 262 33.47 0.06 -2.89
C VAL A 262 34.90 0.35 -3.32
N ALA A 263 35.09 1.36 -4.15
CA ALA A 263 36.22 2.24 -3.94
C ALA A 263 35.92 2.94 -2.61
N GLN A 264 36.74 2.70 -1.58
CA GLN A 264 36.63 3.42 -0.31
C GLN A 264 36.80 4.91 -0.62
N SER A 265 35.69 5.65 -0.72
CA SER A 265 35.73 7.10 -0.74
C SER A 265 35.45 7.56 0.70
N ASP A 266 36.37 8.33 1.27
CA ASP A 266 36.17 9.02 2.55
C ASP A 266 35.20 10.21 2.40
N GLU A 267 34.33 10.18 1.39
CA GLU A 267 33.47 11.28 1.03
C GLU A 267 32.18 11.22 1.83
N HIS A 268 32.09 12.08 2.84
CA HIS A 268 30.90 12.26 3.64
C HIS A 268 29.97 13.33 3.04
N CYS A 269 28.69 13.23 3.42
CA CYS A 269 27.67 14.24 3.22
C CYS A 269 27.27 14.82 4.57
N GLU A 270 27.23 16.15 4.68
CA GLU A 270 26.53 16.82 5.77
C GLU A 270 25.04 16.93 5.43
N VAL A 271 24.19 16.33 6.27
CA VAL A 271 22.74 16.33 6.09
C VAL A 271 22.12 17.27 7.11
N ALA A 272 21.47 18.33 6.63
CA ALA A 272 20.58 19.16 7.43
C ALA A 272 19.15 18.64 7.32
N LEU A 273 18.60 18.13 8.42
CA LEU A 273 17.25 17.57 8.49
C LEU A 273 16.34 18.51 9.27
N VAL A 274 15.31 19.04 8.59
CA VAL A 274 14.28 19.89 9.19
C VAL A 274 13.08 19.02 9.58
N MET A 275 12.68 19.09 10.85
CA MET A 275 11.47 18.45 11.36
C MET A 275 10.95 19.18 12.60
N ASP A 276 9.64 19.37 12.66
CA ASP A 276 8.92 20.11 13.70
C ASP A 276 9.50 21.52 13.92
N GLY A 277 9.91 22.19 12.84
CA GLY A 277 10.56 23.51 12.86
C GLY A 277 11.98 23.52 13.43
N SER A 278 12.54 22.37 13.80
CA SER A 278 13.91 22.21 14.28
C SER A 278 14.81 21.67 13.17
N THR A 279 16.06 22.12 13.12
CA THR A 279 17.08 21.56 12.21
C THR A 279 18.07 20.73 13.00
N ARG A 280 18.26 19.48 12.59
CA ARG A 280 19.30 18.59 13.13
C ARG A 280 20.30 18.28 12.02
N VAL A 281 21.58 18.31 12.36
CA VAL A 281 22.66 18.06 11.40
C VAL A 281 23.37 16.76 11.77
N PHE A 282 23.60 15.91 10.78
CA PHE A 282 24.40 14.69 10.96
C PHE A 282 25.24 14.42 9.71
N SER A 283 26.28 13.59 9.85
CA SER A 283 27.14 13.17 8.76
C SER A 283 26.82 11.74 8.35
N MET A 284 26.84 11.45 7.04
CA MET A 284 26.69 10.10 6.50
C MET A 284 27.64 9.88 5.32
N PRO A 285 28.06 8.63 5.04
CA PRO A 285 28.89 8.36 3.86
C PRO A 285 28.11 8.55 2.55
N ARG A 286 28.80 8.96 1.48
CA ARG A 286 28.25 9.07 0.11
C ARG A 286 28.52 7.85 -0.77
N ASP A 287 28.97 6.76 -0.18
CA ASP A 287 29.29 5.50 -0.87
C ASP A 287 28.05 4.64 -1.21
N GLY A 288 26.85 5.10 -0.85
CA GLY A 288 25.59 4.36 -1.06
C GLY A 288 25.36 3.22 -0.06
N SER A 289 26.19 3.08 0.99
CA SER A 289 26.10 1.98 1.95
C SER A 289 24.89 2.05 2.89
N ILE A 290 24.38 3.25 3.15
CA ILE A 290 23.27 3.51 4.07
C ILE A 290 22.34 4.57 3.50
N SER A 291 21.03 4.33 3.58
CA SER A 291 20.04 5.31 3.15
C SER A 291 19.93 6.47 4.14
N LEU A 292 19.46 7.62 3.66
CA LEU A 292 19.27 8.83 4.46
C LEU A 292 18.39 8.56 5.71
N LEU A 293 17.34 7.73 5.59
CA LEU A 293 16.54 7.29 6.75
C LEU A 293 17.38 6.56 7.79
N ASN A 294 18.13 5.53 7.38
CA ASN A 294 18.86 4.70 8.34
C ASN A 294 20.02 5.47 8.97
N ALA A 295 20.64 6.39 8.23
CA ALA A 295 21.67 7.28 8.76
C ALA A 295 21.08 8.25 9.81
N ALA A 296 19.91 8.84 9.57
CA ALA A 296 19.23 9.69 10.54
C ALA A 296 18.88 8.91 11.83
N LEU A 297 18.31 7.70 11.70
CA LEU A 297 17.99 6.84 12.84
C LEU A 297 19.26 6.45 13.62
N GLY A 298 20.36 6.14 12.92
CA GLY A 298 21.66 5.84 13.54
C GLY A 298 22.27 7.02 14.28
N ALA A 299 21.98 8.25 13.84
CA ALA A 299 22.34 9.49 14.53
C ALA A 299 21.39 9.84 15.70
N GLY A 300 20.44 8.97 16.04
CA GLY A 300 19.45 9.20 17.10
C GLY A 300 18.35 10.21 16.72
N ILE A 301 18.21 10.51 15.43
CA ILE A 301 17.14 11.36 14.92
C ILE A 301 15.96 10.48 14.56
N ASP A 302 14.94 10.48 15.42
CA ASP A 302 13.70 9.76 15.13
C ASP A 302 12.92 10.48 14.03
N VAL A 303 12.86 9.83 12.87
CA VAL A 303 12.17 10.33 11.69
C VAL A 303 11.03 9.40 11.34
N ARG A 304 9.90 9.96 10.91
CA ARG A 304 8.72 9.16 10.54
C ARG A 304 9.06 8.13 9.44
N HIS A 305 8.77 6.86 9.71
CA HIS A 305 8.99 5.78 8.77
C HIS A 305 8.11 4.56 9.07
N SER A 306 7.96 3.67 8.10
CA SER A 306 7.27 2.38 8.29
C SER A 306 7.87 1.25 7.44
N CYS A 307 7.60 1.18 6.13
CA CYS A 307 7.96 0.01 5.31
C CYS A 307 9.46 -0.16 5.03
N LYS A 308 10.22 0.94 5.02
CA LYS A 308 11.64 1.04 4.59
C LYS A 308 11.95 0.50 3.18
N SER A 309 10.94 0.27 2.35
CA SER A 309 11.08 -0.33 1.00
C SER A 309 10.55 0.56 -0.12
N GLY A 310 10.31 1.85 0.15
CA GLY A 310 9.86 2.81 -0.86
C GLY A 310 8.39 2.72 -1.29
N VAL A 311 7.53 1.98 -0.57
CA VAL A 311 6.14 1.72 -1.01
C VAL A 311 5.04 2.42 -0.21
N CYS A 312 5.32 2.92 1.00
CA CYS A 312 4.27 3.49 1.87
C CYS A 312 4.25 5.02 1.97
N ALA A 313 5.27 5.72 1.45
CA ALA A 313 5.46 7.17 1.56
C ALA A 313 5.56 7.76 2.99
N THR A 314 5.53 6.97 4.07
CA THR A 314 5.63 7.52 5.45
C THR A 314 6.93 8.32 5.68
N CYS A 315 8.04 7.90 5.06
CA CYS A 315 9.33 8.61 5.12
C CYS A 315 9.49 9.71 4.04
N ARG A 316 8.39 10.20 3.46
CA ARG A 316 8.42 11.26 2.44
C ARG A 316 8.96 12.54 3.05
N CYS A 317 9.91 13.17 2.39
CA CYS A 317 10.50 14.47 2.74
C CYS A 317 10.74 15.27 1.46
N LYS A 318 10.92 16.59 1.57
CA LYS A 318 11.26 17.46 0.44
C LYS A 318 12.75 17.78 0.44
N LEU A 319 13.43 17.57 -0.68
CA LEU A 319 14.79 18.03 -0.88
C LEU A 319 14.77 19.54 -1.16
N THR A 320 15.35 20.34 -0.27
CA THR A 320 15.36 21.81 -0.38
C THR A 320 16.72 22.37 -0.79
N ALA A 321 17.79 21.59 -0.63
CA ALA A 321 19.12 21.91 -1.14
C ALA A 321 19.95 20.65 -1.42
N GLY A 322 20.83 20.71 -2.41
CA GLY A 322 21.69 19.60 -2.83
C GLY A 322 21.00 18.60 -3.78
N GLU A 323 21.65 17.47 -4.01
CA GLU A 323 21.16 16.41 -4.91
C GLU A 323 21.14 15.05 -4.19
N ILE A 324 20.10 14.27 -4.47
CA ILE A 324 19.87 12.95 -3.90
C ILE A 324 19.43 12.01 -5.02
N ASP A 325 20.09 10.86 -5.10
CA ASP A 325 19.66 9.71 -5.87
C ASP A 325 18.66 8.88 -5.08
N MET A 326 17.71 8.26 -5.77
CA MET A 326 16.66 7.47 -5.14
C MET A 326 16.53 6.12 -5.84
N ASP A 327 16.77 5.03 -5.10
CA ASP A 327 16.71 3.66 -5.63
C ASP A 327 15.30 3.29 -6.12
N ALA A 328 14.27 3.78 -5.40
CA ALA A 328 12.88 3.52 -5.72
C ALA A 328 11.96 4.66 -5.24
N ALA A 329 11.01 5.03 -6.08
CA ALA A 329 10.02 6.09 -5.80
C ALA A 329 8.58 5.59 -5.90
N HIS A 330 8.32 4.30 -5.70
CA HIS A 330 7.02 3.66 -5.97
C HIS A 330 5.83 4.29 -5.25
N ALA A 331 6.06 4.92 -4.10
CA ALA A 331 5.02 5.57 -3.32
C ALA A 331 4.78 7.04 -3.70
N LEU A 332 5.53 7.61 -4.64
CA LEU A 332 5.43 9.02 -5.08
C LEU A 332 4.91 9.09 -6.51
N GLU A 333 4.09 10.12 -6.76
CA GLU A 333 3.63 10.46 -8.10
C GLU A 333 4.69 11.33 -8.82
N ASP A 334 4.70 11.33 -10.16
CA ASP A 334 5.70 12.04 -10.97
C ASP A 334 5.78 13.54 -10.62
N TYR A 335 4.62 14.17 -10.38
CA TYR A 335 4.57 15.58 -10.00
C TYR A 335 5.17 15.86 -8.62
N GLU A 336 5.13 14.90 -7.69
CA GLU A 336 5.74 15.03 -6.38
C GLU A 336 7.27 14.97 -6.49
N ILE A 337 7.77 14.02 -7.28
CA ILE A 337 9.20 13.90 -7.56
C ILE A 337 9.73 15.19 -8.20
N ALA A 338 9.00 15.73 -9.18
CA ALA A 338 9.32 17.00 -9.85
C ALA A 338 9.32 18.20 -8.89
N ARG A 339 8.49 18.19 -7.85
CA ARG A 339 8.45 19.20 -6.79
C ARG A 339 9.51 19.03 -5.71
N GLY A 340 10.42 18.07 -5.87
CA GLY A 340 11.52 17.81 -4.94
C GLY A 340 11.18 16.82 -3.82
N PHE A 341 10.02 16.15 -3.84
CA PHE A 341 9.73 15.10 -2.86
C PHE A 341 10.58 13.85 -3.10
N ARG A 342 11.04 13.25 -2.01
CA ARG A 342 11.89 12.07 -1.96
C ARG A 342 11.41 11.12 -0.86
N LEU A 343 11.79 9.85 -0.95
CA LEU A 343 11.57 8.86 0.10
C LEU A 343 12.89 8.61 0.84
N ALA A 344 13.03 9.17 2.04
CA ALA A 344 14.27 9.06 2.84
C ALA A 344 14.81 7.62 2.96
N CYS A 345 13.94 6.60 2.99
CA CYS A 345 14.35 5.20 3.07
C CYS A 345 15.01 4.63 1.81
N GLN A 346 14.89 5.32 0.67
CA GLN A 346 15.46 4.93 -0.62
C GLN A 346 16.44 6.00 -1.15
N SER A 347 16.68 7.06 -0.38
CA SER A 347 17.47 8.22 -0.77
C SER A 347 18.94 8.09 -0.36
N TYR A 348 19.85 8.48 -1.26
CA TYR A 348 21.29 8.56 -1.03
C TYR A 348 21.83 9.90 -1.57
N PRO A 349 22.64 10.63 -0.79
CA PRO A 349 23.16 11.93 -1.20
C PRO A 349 24.17 11.82 -2.34
N ALA A 350 23.99 12.61 -3.39
CA ALA A 350 24.94 12.77 -4.50
C ALA A 350 25.93 13.93 -4.24
N THR A 351 25.53 14.94 -3.46
CA THR A 351 26.35 16.11 -3.12
C THR A 351 26.93 16.05 -1.69
N ALA A 352 28.00 16.80 -1.44
CA ALA A 352 28.67 16.87 -0.13
C ALA A 352 27.81 17.50 0.99
N ALA A 353 26.75 18.20 0.63
CA ALA A 353 25.74 18.67 1.57
C ALA A 353 24.34 18.54 0.95
N VAL A 354 23.35 18.19 1.77
CA VAL A 354 21.93 18.16 1.39
C VAL A 354 21.06 18.68 2.53
N THR A 355 19.96 19.32 2.19
CA THR A 355 18.92 19.72 3.15
C THR A 355 17.62 19.03 2.81
N VAL A 356 17.05 18.32 3.78
CA VAL A 356 15.77 17.62 3.66
C VAL A 356 14.78 18.14 4.69
N ASP A 357 13.57 18.43 4.23
CA ASP A 357 12.50 18.99 5.05
C ASP A 357 11.36 17.98 5.18
N PHE A 358 11.12 17.51 6.40
CA PHE A 358 10.03 16.63 6.75
C PHE A 358 8.75 17.40 7.09
N ASP A 359 8.75 18.72 7.23
CA ASP A 359 7.54 19.48 7.55
C ASP A 359 6.69 19.81 6.31
N GLN A 360 7.19 19.48 5.12
CA GLN A 360 6.51 19.75 3.85
C GLN A 360 5.52 18.62 3.53
N ASP A 361 4.22 18.95 3.51
CA ASP A 361 3.14 18.00 3.24
C ASP A 361 2.50 18.11 1.84
N GLN A 362 2.84 19.14 1.05
CA GLN A 362 2.21 19.41 -0.26
C GLN A 362 3.17 19.65 -1.41
#